data_AF-A0A2P8ESF1-F1
#
_entry.id   AF-A0A2P8ESF1-F1
#
_cell.length_a   1.000
_cell.length_b   1.000
_cell.length_c   1.000
_cell.angle_alpha   90.00
_cell.angle_beta   90.00
_cell.angle_gamma   90.00
#
_symmetry.space_group_name_H-M   'P 1'
#
loop_
_entity.id
_entity.type
_entity.pdbx_description
1 polymer ?
#
loop_
_entity_poly.entity_id
_entity_poly.type
_entity_poly.pdbx_seq_one_letter_code
_entity_poly.pdbx_strand_id
1 'polypeptide(L)'
;MNITESQTDINVGVDVGKSTLDIVLHPLDLHFSVPNDEEHIRKIIQVLKHHNIKRIVTEATGRYEHAFVFACDQAELPVVVVNPTSIRRYAQAIGVLAKTDKIDARVIASFAATIKPE
;
A
#
# COMPACT_ATOMS: atom_id res chain seq x y z
N MET A 1 21.53 -29.45 -0.87
CA MET A 1 20.19 -29.00 -1.26
C MET A 1 19.95 -27.69 -0.54
N ASN A 2 20.31 -26.56 -1.16
CA ASN A 2 20.01 -25.27 -0.58
C ASN A 2 18.65 -24.87 -1.09
N ILE A 3 17.66 -24.94 -0.20
CA ILE A 3 16.34 -24.39 -0.43
C ILE A 3 16.59 -22.89 -0.55
N THR A 4 16.56 -22.36 -1.77
CA THR A 4 16.54 -20.93 -2.00
C THR A 4 15.30 -20.43 -1.28
N GLU A 5 15.47 -19.78 -0.12
CA GLU A 5 14.42 -18.98 0.46
C GLU A 5 14.05 -17.99 -0.63
N SER A 6 12.92 -18.22 -1.31
CA SER A 6 12.41 -17.26 -2.26
C SER A 6 12.11 -16.03 -1.44
N GLN A 7 12.97 -15.02 -1.53
CA GLN A 7 12.75 -13.74 -0.88
C GLN A 7 11.49 -13.15 -1.51
N THR A 8 10.36 -13.37 -0.88
CA THR A 8 9.06 -13.04 -1.44
C THR A 8 8.98 -11.53 -1.57
N ASP A 9 8.88 -11.04 -2.81
CA ASP A 9 8.71 -9.61 -3.09
C ASP A 9 7.42 -9.11 -2.43
N ILE A 10 7.56 -8.17 -1.47
CA ILE A 10 6.42 -7.64 -0.74
C ILE A 10 5.82 -6.46 -1.49
N ASN A 11 4.52 -6.53 -1.75
CA ASN A 11 3.75 -5.44 -2.33
C ASN A 11 2.80 -4.89 -1.27
N VAL A 12 2.85 -3.58 -1.05
CA VAL A 12 2.08 -2.90 -0.03
C VAL A 12 0.93 -2.14 -0.68
N GLY A 13 -0.27 -2.28 -0.12
CA GLY A 13 -1.40 -1.44 -0.45
C GLY A 13 -1.72 -0.51 0.71
N VAL A 14 -2.00 0.75 0.42
CA VAL A 14 -2.30 1.78 1.43
C VAL A 14 -3.58 2.51 1.04
N ASP A 15 -4.63 2.30 1.83
CA ASP A 15 -5.85 3.12 1.79
C ASP A 15 -5.66 4.31 2.73
N VAL A 16 -5.77 5.51 2.17
CA VAL A 16 -5.45 6.76 2.89
C VAL A 16 -6.74 7.47 3.27
N GLY A 17 -7.02 7.48 4.57
CA GLY A 17 -8.04 8.32 5.17
C GLY A 17 -7.48 9.66 5.63
N LYS A 18 -8.39 10.59 5.92
CA LYS A 18 -8.05 11.89 6.55
C LYS A 18 -7.29 11.73 7.87
N SER A 19 -7.66 10.74 8.67
CA SER A 19 -7.10 10.54 10.03
C SER A 19 -6.37 9.22 10.20
N THR A 20 -6.45 8.31 9.22
CA THR A 20 -5.94 6.93 9.33
C THR A 20 -5.26 6.51 8.03
N LEU A 21 -4.25 5.66 8.15
CA LEU A 21 -3.61 4.93 7.07
C LEU A 21 -3.85 3.44 7.33
N ASP A 22 -4.57 2.79 6.43
CA ASP A 22 -4.79 1.34 6.47
C ASP A 22 -3.83 0.69 5.46
N ILE A 23 -2.98 -0.22 5.94
CA ILE A 23 -1.79 -0.70 5.22
C ILE A 23 -1.80 -2.23 5.24
N VAL A 24 -1.67 -2.85 4.07
CA VAL A 24 -1.60 -4.32 3.92
C VAL A 24 -0.34 -4.72 3.16
N LEU A 25 0.40 -5.70 3.68
CA LEU A 25 1.57 -6.31 3.05
C LEU A 25 1.18 -7.63 2.40
N HIS A 26 1.22 -7.70 1.07
CA HIS A 26 1.00 -8.91 0.29
C HIS A 26 2.34 -9.56 -0.11
N PRO A 27 2.50 -10.90 -0.02
CA PRO A 27 1.48 -11.90 0.33
C PRO A 27 1.44 -12.27 1.83
N LEU A 28 2.17 -11.56 2.70
CA LEU A 28 2.26 -11.88 4.13
C LEU A 28 0.92 -11.77 4.88
N ASP A 29 0.00 -11.00 4.33
CA ASP A 29 -1.30 -10.69 4.93
C ASP A 29 -1.20 -9.98 6.29
N LEU A 30 -0.12 -9.23 6.48
CA LEU A 30 0.02 -8.33 7.64
C LEU A 30 -0.75 -7.04 7.38
N HIS A 31 -1.51 -6.62 8.39
CA HIS A 31 -2.32 -5.42 8.36
C HIS A 31 -1.92 -4.47 9.48
N PHE A 32 -1.79 -3.19 9.15
CA PHE A 32 -1.57 -2.10 10.09
C PHE A 32 -2.60 -1.01 9.85
N SER A 33 -3.13 -0.45 10.93
CA SER A 33 -3.94 0.77 10.89
C SER A 33 -3.29 1.77 11.84
N VAL A 34 -2.82 2.89 11.30
CA VAL A 34 -2.10 3.92 12.08
C VAL A 34 -2.72 5.29 11.81
N PRO A 35 -2.60 6.25 12.74
CA PRO A 35 -2.98 7.63 12.48
C PRO A 35 -2.25 8.22 11.25
N ASN A 36 -2.96 9.06 10.48
CA ASN A 36 -2.36 9.83 9.39
C ASN A 36 -1.72 11.12 9.93
N ASP A 37 -0.66 10.95 10.71
CA ASP A 37 0.17 12.04 11.23
C ASP A 37 1.65 11.69 11.12
N GLU A 38 2.52 12.70 11.20
CA GLU A 38 3.94 12.51 10.96
C GLU A 38 4.63 11.53 11.92
N GLU A 39 4.19 11.48 13.18
CA GLU A 39 4.82 10.60 14.18
C GLU A 39 4.57 9.14 13.84
N HIS A 40 3.31 8.80 13.54
CA HIS A 40 2.90 7.45 13.23
C HIS A 40 3.37 7.02 11.83
N ILE A 41 3.41 7.95 10.87
CA ILE A 41 4.03 7.74 9.56
C ILE A 41 5.51 7.35 9.73
N ARG A 42 6.30 8.10 10.51
CA ARG A 42 7.71 7.76 10.74
C ARG A 42 7.87 6.36 11.35
N LYS A 43 7.02 5.98 12.31
CA LYS A 43 7.05 4.64 12.92
C LYS A 43 6.74 3.54 11.91
N ILE A 44 5.69 3.70 11.10
CA ILE A 44 5.31 2.65 10.14
C ILE A 44 6.33 2.51 9.01
N ILE A 45 6.96 3.61 8.57
CA ILE A 45 8.06 3.56 7.60
C ILE A 45 9.23 2.71 8.11
N GLN A 46 9.58 2.79 9.40
CA GLN A 46 10.61 1.91 9.97
C GLN A 46 10.19 0.45 9.90
N VAL A 47 8.94 0.12 10.20
CA VAL A 47 8.42 -1.25 10.07
C VAL A 47 8.55 -1.74 8.62
N LEU A 48 8.10 -0.93 7.65
CA LEU A 48 8.15 -1.29 6.22
C LEU A 48 9.59 -1.56 5.72
N LYS A 49 10.59 -0.82 6.22
CA LYS A 49 12.01 -1.02 5.86
C LYS A 49 12.58 -2.39 6.26
N HIS A 50 11.97 -3.08 7.23
CA HIS A 50 12.40 -4.42 7.62
C HIS A 50 11.91 -5.51 6.66
N HIS A 51 11.11 -5.15 5.66
CA HIS A 51 10.61 -6.05 4.64
C HIS A 51 11.26 -5.75 3.28
N ASN A 52 11.37 -6.77 2.42
CA ASN A 52 11.81 -6.61 1.05
C ASN A 52 10.68 -6.01 0.19
N ILE A 53 10.40 -4.72 0.39
CA ILE A 53 9.31 -4.03 -0.30
C ILE A 53 9.69 -3.81 -1.75
N LYS A 54 8.93 -4.45 -2.65
CA LYS A 54 9.03 -4.24 -4.08
C LYS A 54 8.28 -3.00 -4.52
N ARG A 55 7.14 -2.71 -3.88
CA ARG A 55 6.25 -1.60 -4.24
C ARG A 55 5.30 -1.25 -3.10
N ILE A 56 5.04 0.04 -2.94
CA ILE A 56 3.97 0.58 -2.12
C ILE A 56 3.00 1.32 -3.04
N VAL A 57 1.75 0.88 -3.10
CA VAL A 57 0.71 1.57 -3.88
C VAL A 57 -0.26 2.27 -2.94
N THR A 58 -0.55 3.51 -3.24
CA THR A 58 -1.67 4.25 -2.66
C THR A 58 -2.46 4.93 -3.77
N GLU A 59 -3.75 5.19 -3.55
CA GLU A 59 -4.54 5.98 -4.50
C GLU A 59 -4.48 7.48 -4.17
N ALA A 60 -4.70 8.32 -5.17
CA ALA A 60 -4.77 9.77 -4.95
C ALA A 60 -6.01 10.12 -4.11
N THR A 61 -5.83 10.72 -2.94
CA THR A 61 -6.90 11.02 -1.95
C THR A 61 -7.07 12.51 -1.68
N GLY A 62 -6.72 13.35 -2.66
CA GLY A 62 -6.97 14.78 -2.57
C GLY A 62 -6.13 15.47 -1.49
N ARG A 63 -4.88 15.01 -1.30
CA ARG A 63 -3.78 15.52 -0.48
C ARG A 63 -3.54 14.81 0.85
N TYR A 64 -4.45 13.94 1.31
CA TYR A 64 -4.22 13.19 2.56
C TYR A 64 -3.06 12.20 2.47
N GLU A 65 -2.71 11.77 1.26
CA GLU A 65 -1.60 10.86 0.96
C GLU A 65 -0.22 11.53 0.99
N HIS A 66 -0.17 12.87 0.86
CA HIS A 66 1.10 13.58 0.63
C HIS A 66 2.13 13.34 1.74
N ALA A 67 1.73 13.38 3.01
CA ALA A 67 2.65 13.19 4.12
C ALA A 67 3.28 11.77 4.11
N PHE A 68 2.46 10.76 3.82
CA PHE A 68 2.93 9.38 3.71
C PHE A 68 3.82 9.18 2.48
N VAL A 69 3.42 9.69 1.32
CA VAL A 69 4.20 9.60 0.07
C VAL A 69 5.55 10.29 0.22
N PHE A 70 5.58 11.49 0.83
CA PHE A 70 6.82 12.20 1.10
C PHE A 70 7.73 11.42 2.06
N ALA A 71 7.17 10.84 3.11
CA ALA A 71 7.96 10.03 4.04
C ALA A 71 8.52 8.75 3.40
N CYS A 72 7.78 8.12 2.48
CA CYS A 72 8.26 7.00 1.68
C CYS A 72 9.42 7.41 0.77
N ASP A 73 9.29 8.54 0.06
CA ASP A 73 10.32 9.08 -0.83
C ASP A 73 11.62 9.38 -0.06
N GLN A 74 11.52 10.10 1.06
CA GLN A 74 12.67 10.38 1.94
C GLN A 74 13.30 9.11 2.55
N ALA A 75 12.52 8.03 2.62
CA ALA A 75 12.96 6.73 3.10
C ALA A 75 13.53 5.83 2.00
N GLU A 76 13.55 6.29 0.75
CA GLU A 76 13.91 5.53 -0.46
C GLU A 76 13.03 4.28 -0.67
N LEU A 77 11.76 4.35 -0.25
CA LEU A 77 10.78 3.29 -0.47
C LEU A 77 10.05 3.48 -1.81
N PRO A 78 9.78 2.38 -2.57
CA PRO A 78 9.22 2.46 -3.91
C PRO A 78 7.71 2.73 -3.89
N VAL A 79 7.32 3.98 -3.62
CA VAL A 79 5.92 4.42 -3.56
C VAL A 79 5.39 4.85 -4.93
N VAL A 80 4.18 4.41 -5.26
CA VAL A 80 3.47 4.76 -6.50
C VAL A 80 2.07 5.24 -6.13
N VAL A 81 1.74 6.46 -6.57
CA VAL A 81 0.39 7.02 -6.42
C VAL A 81 -0.40 6.73 -7.69
N VAL A 82 -1.52 6.03 -7.56
CA VAL A 82 -2.34 5.64 -8.71
C VAL A 82 -3.70 6.34 -8.72
N ASN A 83 -4.30 6.38 -9.91
CA ASN A 83 -5.66 6.91 -10.06
C ASN A 83 -6.67 5.98 -9.33
N PRO A 84 -7.54 6.52 -8.44
CA PRO A 84 -8.58 5.74 -7.78
C PRO A 84 -9.48 4.95 -8.73
N THR A 85 -9.72 5.44 -9.94
CA THR A 85 -10.48 4.72 -10.98
C THR A 85 -9.79 3.42 -11.41
N SER A 86 -8.46 3.37 -11.45
CA SER A 86 -7.73 2.15 -11.81
C SER A 86 -7.92 1.06 -10.77
N ILE A 87 -7.83 1.42 -9.48
CA ILE A 87 -8.07 0.49 -8.38
C ILE A 87 -9.53 0.02 -8.39
N ARG A 88 -10.51 0.92 -8.58
CA ARG A 88 -11.94 0.53 -8.66
C ARG A 88 -12.22 -0.45 -9.81
N ARG A 89 -11.64 -0.22 -10.99
CA ARG A 89 -11.80 -1.13 -12.13
C ARG A 89 -11.21 -2.50 -11.84
N TYR A 90 -10.04 -2.54 -11.19
CA TYR A 90 -9.43 -3.79 -10.76
C TYR A 90 -10.32 -4.53 -9.74
N ALA A 91 -10.81 -3.82 -8.72
CA ALA A 91 -11.72 -4.38 -7.72
C ALA A 91 -12.95 -5.05 -8.37
N GLN A 92 -13.57 -4.35 -9.33
CA GLN A 92 -14.71 -4.88 -10.10
C GLN A 92 -14.33 -6.13 -10.91
N ALA A 93 -13.16 -6.13 -11.56
CA ALA A 93 -12.68 -7.25 -12.36
C ALA A 93 -12.45 -8.53 -11.53
N ILE A 94 -12.05 -8.39 -10.26
CA ILE A 94 -11.86 -9.51 -9.33
C ILE A 94 -13.13 -9.85 -8.52
N GLY A 95 -14.28 -9.28 -8.86
CA GLY A 95 -15.56 -9.54 -8.20
C GLY A 95 -15.73 -8.88 -6.82
N VAL A 96 -14.83 -7.96 -6.44
CA VAL A 96 -14.97 -7.16 -5.23
C VAL A 96 -15.90 -5.99 -5.52
N LEU A 97 -17.13 -6.07 -4.99
CA LEU A 97 -18.10 -4.99 -5.05
C LEU A 97 -17.70 -3.86 -4.09
N ALA A 98 -16.95 -2.88 -4.60
CA ALA A 98 -16.66 -1.64 -3.89
C ALA A 98 -17.94 -0.79 -3.77
N LYS A 99 -18.81 -1.12 -2.80
CA LYS A 99 -20.05 -0.38 -2.50
C LYS A 99 -19.81 0.90 -1.70
N THR A 100 -18.57 1.16 -1.29
CA THR A 100 -18.15 2.32 -0.49
C THR A 100 -17.17 3.18 -1.28
N ASP A 101 -17.09 4.47 -0.94
CA ASP A 101 -16.08 5.39 -1.49
C ASP A 101 -14.65 4.99 -1.12
N LYS A 102 -14.49 4.21 -0.05
CA LYS A 102 -13.21 3.65 0.40
C LYS A 102 -12.94 2.29 -0.23
N ILE A 103 -11.72 2.09 -0.68
CA ILE A 103 -11.24 0.82 -1.21
C ILE A 103 -10.33 0.17 -0.17
N ASP A 104 -10.60 -1.10 0.15
CA ASP A 104 -9.79 -1.87 1.08
C ASP A 104 -8.30 -1.93 0.65
N ALA A 105 -7.40 -1.63 1.58
CA ALA A 105 -5.94 -1.68 1.39
C ALA A 105 -5.44 -3.05 0.85
N ARG A 106 -6.16 -4.14 1.14
CA ARG A 106 -5.91 -5.48 0.59
C ARG A 106 -6.11 -5.55 -0.92
N VAL A 107 -7.14 -4.87 -1.44
CA VAL A 107 -7.37 -4.76 -2.89
C VAL A 107 -6.24 -3.97 -3.53
N ILE A 108 -5.79 -2.89 -2.88
CA ILE A 108 -4.66 -2.09 -3.34
C ILE A 108 -3.36 -2.92 -3.34
N ALA A 109 -3.11 -3.72 -2.31
CA ALA A 109 -1.92 -4.59 -2.23
C ALA A 109 -1.94 -5.68 -3.32
N SER A 110 -3.12 -6.26 -3.58
CA SER A 110 -3.32 -7.22 -4.67
C SER A 110 -3.14 -6.56 -6.04
N PHE A 111 -3.64 -5.33 -6.22
CA PHE A 111 -3.40 -4.53 -7.42
C PHE A 111 -1.91 -4.27 -7.63
N ALA A 112 -1.19 -3.89 -6.58
CA ALA A 112 0.25 -3.66 -6.62
C ALA A 112 1.03 -4.91 -7.09
N ALA A 113 0.64 -6.09 -6.60
CA ALA A 113 1.26 -7.36 -6.99
C ALA A 113 0.88 -7.81 -8.42
N THR A 114 -0.37 -7.55 -8.83
CA THR A 114 -0.92 -8.05 -10.11
C THR A 114 -0.57 -7.12 -11.28
N ILE A 115 -0.91 -5.83 -11.13
CA ILE A 115 -0.79 -4.82 -12.20
C ILE A 115 0.61 -4.22 -12.25
N LYS A 116 1.33 -4.24 -11.12
CA LYS A 116 2.73 -3.78 -11.01
C LYS A 116 2.94 -2.39 -11.60
N PRO A 117 2.20 -1.35 -11.14
CA PRO A 117 2.37 0.00 -11.64
C PRO A 117 3.79 0.53 -11.35
N GLU A 118 4.26 1.50 -12.13
CA GLU A 118 5.58 2.12 -11.98
C GLU A 118 5.44 3.62 -11.74
#